data_AF-A0A2W2A830-F1
#
_entry.id   AF-A0A2W2A830-F1
#
_cell.length_a   1.000
_cell.length_b   1.000
_cell.length_c   1.000
_cell.angle_alpha   90.00
_cell.angle_beta   90.00
_cell.angle_gamma   90.00
#
_symmetry.space_group_name_H-M   'P 1'
#
loop_
_entity.id
_entity.type
_entity.pdbx_description
1 polymer ?
#
loop_
_entity_poly.entity_id
_entity_poly.type
_entity_poly.pdbx_seq_one_letter_code
_entity_poly.pdbx_strand_id
1 'polypeptide(L)'
;MYPILAIVPMAAAALGGTASIGTGWLLLMVLLNAVAAAVLWRFRAFGVRVVWWWLVFLLALGPIGLGRIDTVATAVALVGVAFVAARPGIASAVFTVAAWIKVWPAALVGVLFVLRRGRRVEVVAGAFTVTGLVVLVDVLFGGAAHLLSFIGEQTGRGLQIESPLATPFLWAAAAHVPEAAVFYDQEILTFEVSGAGTAVAAALSTPLMAVVVVVGVVLALLAVRTGARQSQVAPVLALLFVAALIATNKVGSPQYIGWFAVPVVWGLVAGRGSAWRFLPVAAAMLPTAFLTQLVYPAYYDQVLMVQPWILVVLSVRNALEVAVLVWAVVVLVRLWRQGIAPRASRPAADPTHADPVAR
;
A
#
# COMPACT_ATOMS: atom_id res chain seq x y z
N MET A 1 -3.81 -16.99 -10.72
CA MET A 1 -3.21 -16.21 -9.61
C MET A 1 -2.96 -14.74 -9.93
N TYR A 2 -2.25 -14.38 -11.00
CA TYR A 2 -1.95 -12.97 -11.31
C TYR A 2 -2.86 -12.40 -12.41
N PRO A 3 -3.13 -11.08 -12.40
CA PRO A 3 -3.75 -10.44 -13.54
C PRO A 3 -2.79 -10.44 -14.74
N ILE A 4 -3.35 -10.42 -15.95
CA ILE A 4 -2.63 -10.76 -17.19
C ILE A 4 -1.34 -9.97 -17.42
N LEU A 5 -1.30 -8.68 -17.03
CA LEU A 5 -0.14 -7.82 -17.28
C LEU A 5 1.08 -8.19 -16.42
N ALA A 6 0.93 -9.07 -15.42
CA ALA A 6 2.05 -9.66 -14.70
C ALA A 6 2.98 -10.47 -15.61
N ILE A 7 2.49 -10.99 -16.75
CA ILE A 7 3.32 -11.70 -17.72
C ILE A 7 4.36 -10.80 -18.38
N VAL A 8 4.09 -9.50 -18.52
CA VAL A 8 4.96 -8.55 -19.22
C VAL A 8 6.34 -8.42 -18.57
N PRO A 9 6.48 -8.11 -17.26
CA PRO A 9 7.79 -8.08 -16.61
C PRO A 9 8.47 -9.46 -16.58
N MET A 10 7.71 -10.56 -16.49
CA MET A 10 8.27 -11.92 -16.51
C MET A 10 8.86 -12.27 -17.88
N ALA A 11 8.15 -11.95 -18.96
CA ALA A 11 8.61 -12.14 -20.33
C ALA A 11 9.79 -11.22 -20.66
N ALA A 12 9.75 -9.96 -20.20
CA ALA A 12 10.87 -9.02 -20.35
C ALA A 12 12.15 -9.54 -19.66
N ALA A 13 12.03 -10.12 -18.47
CA ALA A 13 13.14 -10.76 -17.78
C ALA A 13 13.69 -11.99 -18.52
N ALA A 14 12.87 -12.65 -19.34
CA ALA A 14 13.23 -13.82 -20.12
C ALA A 14 13.76 -13.53 -21.54
N LEU A 15 13.93 -12.26 -21.94
CA LEU A 15 14.39 -11.90 -23.30
C LEU A 15 15.78 -12.48 -23.67
N GLY A 16 16.65 -12.69 -22.69
CA GLY A 16 17.94 -13.36 -22.87
C GLY A 16 17.86 -14.90 -22.85
N GLY A 17 16.66 -15.46 -22.87
CA GLY A 17 16.37 -16.88 -22.66
C GLY A 17 15.97 -17.20 -21.21
N THR A 18 15.11 -18.21 -21.04
CA THR A 18 14.53 -18.60 -19.73
C THR A 18 15.59 -19.01 -18.70
N ALA A 19 16.72 -19.56 -19.13
CA ALA A 19 17.85 -19.90 -18.27
C ALA A 19 18.48 -18.66 -17.59
N SER A 20 18.32 -17.47 -18.17
CA SER A 20 18.88 -16.21 -17.69
C SER A 20 17.88 -15.33 -16.94
N ILE A 21 16.66 -15.84 -16.67
CA ILE A 21 15.55 -15.05 -16.14
C ILE A 21 15.88 -14.33 -14.83
N GLY A 22 16.70 -14.94 -13.96
CA GLY A 22 17.15 -14.31 -12.72
C GLY A 22 17.96 -13.02 -12.97
N THR A 23 18.92 -13.07 -13.90
CA THR A 23 19.73 -11.90 -14.29
C THR A 23 18.87 -10.85 -15.00
N GLY A 24 18.03 -11.27 -15.94
CA GLY A 24 17.11 -10.37 -16.64
C GLY A 24 16.13 -9.69 -15.67
N TRP A 25 15.67 -10.41 -14.65
CA TRP A 25 14.79 -9.87 -13.60
C TRP A 25 15.51 -8.81 -12.75
N LEU A 26 16.75 -9.06 -12.33
CA LEU A 26 17.54 -8.08 -11.58
C LEU A 26 17.80 -6.82 -12.41
N LEU A 27 18.16 -6.96 -13.70
CA LEU A 27 18.33 -5.82 -14.62
C LEU A 27 17.02 -5.03 -14.76
N LEU A 28 15.89 -5.71 -14.95
CA LEU A 28 14.58 -5.10 -15.00
C LEU A 28 14.29 -4.30 -13.72
N MET A 29 14.57 -4.87 -12.54
CA MET A 29 14.37 -4.16 -11.27
C MET A 29 15.26 -2.93 -11.15
N VAL A 30 16.53 -3.00 -11.57
CA VAL A 30 17.44 -1.84 -11.57
C VAL A 30 16.87 -0.74 -12.46
N LEU A 31 16.41 -1.08 -13.67
CA LEU A 31 15.83 -0.11 -14.61
C LEU A 31 14.55 0.52 -14.06
N LEU A 32 13.61 -0.29 -13.53
CA LEU A 32 12.37 0.21 -12.96
C LEU A 32 12.63 1.13 -11.76
N ASN A 33 13.58 0.76 -10.89
CA ASN A 33 13.97 1.60 -9.76
C ASN A 33 14.69 2.87 -10.19
N ALA A 34 15.50 2.82 -11.25
CA ALA A 34 16.12 4.01 -11.83
C ALA A 34 15.07 4.97 -12.41
N VAL A 35 14.05 4.46 -13.10
CA VAL A 35 12.92 5.26 -13.60
C VAL A 35 12.15 5.88 -12.43
N ALA A 36 11.78 5.08 -11.42
CA ALA A 36 11.12 5.59 -10.23
C ALA A 36 11.97 6.67 -9.53
N ALA A 37 13.28 6.43 -9.37
CA ALA A 37 14.21 7.37 -8.77
C ALA A 37 14.31 8.67 -9.57
N ALA A 38 14.42 8.61 -10.91
CA ALA A 38 14.46 9.78 -11.78
C ALA A 38 13.18 10.61 -11.67
N VAL A 39 12.02 9.94 -11.61
CA VAL A 39 10.72 10.59 -11.38
C VAL A 39 10.65 11.22 -9.99
N LEU A 40 11.13 10.54 -8.96
CA LEU A 40 11.11 11.04 -7.58
C LEU A 40 12.16 12.12 -7.31
N TRP A 41 13.23 12.20 -8.11
CA TRP A 41 14.36 13.11 -7.93
C TRP A 41 13.92 14.57 -7.86
N ARG A 42 12.86 14.94 -8.60
CA ARG A 42 12.31 16.30 -8.63
C ARG A 42 11.60 16.72 -7.35
N PHE A 43 11.25 15.76 -6.47
CA PHE A 43 10.48 16.03 -5.27
C PHE A 43 11.36 16.08 -4.01
N ARG A 44 11.04 17.04 -3.13
CA ARG A 44 11.73 17.22 -1.85
C ARG A 44 10.73 17.31 -0.70
N ALA A 45 11.10 16.73 0.43
CA ALA A 45 10.47 16.93 1.73
C ALA A 45 11.53 17.50 2.68
N PHE A 46 11.26 18.67 3.29
CA PHE A 46 12.20 19.35 4.20
C PHE A 46 13.62 19.53 3.66
N GLY A 47 13.73 19.80 2.36
CA GLY A 47 15.04 19.96 1.73
C GLY A 47 15.78 18.65 1.49
N VAL A 48 15.24 17.47 1.82
CA VAL A 48 15.79 16.15 1.45
C VAL A 48 15.04 15.59 0.24
N ARG A 49 15.75 14.97 -0.71
CA ARG A 49 15.11 14.34 -1.88
C ARG A 49 14.37 13.08 -1.44
N VAL A 50 13.10 12.95 -1.84
CA VAL A 50 12.24 11.81 -1.48
C VAL A 50 12.80 10.47 -2.00
N VAL A 51 13.54 10.52 -3.11
CA VAL A 51 14.27 9.38 -3.66
C VAL A 51 15.20 8.69 -2.65
N TRP A 52 15.84 9.42 -1.74
CA TRP A 52 16.73 8.82 -0.74
C TRP A 52 15.96 7.96 0.25
N TRP A 53 14.78 8.41 0.66
CA TRP A 53 13.90 7.60 1.49
C TRP A 53 13.48 6.31 0.76
N TRP A 54 13.13 6.40 -0.54
CA TRP A 54 12.79 5.23 -1.35
C TRP A 54 13.95 4.22 -1.42
N LEU A 55 15.17 4.69 -1.69
CA LEU A 55 16.35 3.83 -1.78
C LEU A 55 16.68 3.17 -0.43
N VAL A 56 16.60 3.92 0.67
CA VAL A 56 16.81 3.37 2.02
C VAL A 56 15.69 2.38 2.39
N PHE A 57 14.45 2.66 2.00
CA PHE A 57 13.33 1.74 2.21
C PHE A 57 13.50 0.43 1.45
N LEU A 58 13.95 0.47 0.19
CA LEU A 58 14.29 -0.74 -0.57
C LEU A 58 15.42 -1.53 0.06
N LEU A 59 16.48 -0.84 0.49
CA LEU A 59 17.60 -1.47 1.19
C LEU A 59 17.14 -2.16 2.48
N ALA A 60 16.26 -1.50 3.25
CA ALA A 60 15.68 -2.09 4.45
C ALA A 60 14.78 -3.29 4.15
N LEU A 61 14.03 -3.26 3.04
CA LEU A 61 13.17 -4.36 2.61
C LEU A 61 13.96 -5.53 2.00
N GLY A 62 15.19 -5.28 1.56
CA GLY A 62 16.13 -6.32 1.20
C GLY A 62 15.81 -7.05 -0.10
N PRO A 63 16.08 -8.37 -0.17
CA PRO A 63 15.80 -9.20 -1.34
C PRO A 63 14.34 -9.17 -1.79
N ILE A 64 13.38 -8.93 -0.88
CA ILE A 64 11.97 -8.78 -1.23
C ILE A 64 11.77 -7.61 -2.21
N GLY A 65 12.46 -6.50 -1.96
CA GLY A 65 12.41 -5.30 -2.79
C GLY A 65 13.03 -5.48 -4.18
N LEU A 66 13.58 -6.66 -4.51
CA LEU A 66 14.16 -6.98 -5.81
C LEU A 66 13.55 -8.25 -6.42
N GLY A 67 13.20 -9.25 -5.63
CA GLY A 67 12.82 -10.58 -6.15
C GLY A 67 11.33 -10.79 -6.42
N ARG A 68 10.47 -9.79 -6.19
CA ARG A 68 9.00 -10.00 -6.17
C ARG A 68 8.27 -9.11 -7.18
N ILE A 69 7.26 -9.68 -7.84
CA ILE A 69 6.39 -8.97 -8.81
C ILE A 69 5.67 -7.76 -8.18
N ASP A 70 5.38 -7.82 -6.88
CA ASP A 70 4.79 -6.71 -6.12
C ASP A 70 5.68 -5.45 -6.11
N THR A 71 7.00 -5.61 -6.20
CA THR A 71 7.94 -4.49 -6.35
C THR A 71 7.76 -3.79 -7.70
N VAL A 72 7.50 -4.54 -8.78
CA VAL A 72 7.20 -3.97 -10.10
C VAL A 72 5.96 -3.07 -10.02
N ALA A 73 4.86 -3.59 -9.46
CA ALA A 73 3.63 -2.82 -9.30
C ALA A 73 3.85 -1.57 -8.43
N THR A 74 4.62 -1.70 -7.35
CA THR A 74 5.01 -0.57 -6.47
C THR A 74 5.80 0.49 -7.23
N ALA A 75 6.81 0.11 -8.01
CA ALA A 75 7.63 1.05 -8.77
C ALA A 75 6.81 1.79 -9.84
N VAL A 76 5.94 1.08 -10.56
CA VAL A 76 5.01 1.68 -11.54
C VAL A 76 4.03 2.63 -10.84
N ALA A 77 3.47 2.24 -9.70
CA ALA A 77 2.58 3.10 -8.93
C ALA A 77 3.28 4.35 -8.38
N LEU A 78 4.55 4.26 -7.95
CA LEU A 78 5.34 5.45 -7.57
C LEU A 78 5.46 6.47 -8.70
N VAL A 79 5.59 6.01 -9.96
CA VAL A 79 5.57 6.91 -11.12
C VAL A 79 4.22 7.62 -11.24
N GLY A 80 3.11 6.92 -11.00
CA GLY A 80 1.76 7.48 -11.01
C GLY A 80 1.56 8.63 -10.01
N VAL A 81 2.22 8.58 -8.85
CA VAL A 81 2.18 9.64 -7.83
C VAL A 81 2.61 10.99 -8.39
N ALA A 82 3.53 11.04 -9.36
CA ALA A 82 3.96 12.30 -9.96
C ALA A 82 2.84 13.06 -10.68
N PHE A 83 1.79 12.36 -11.11
CA PHE A 83 0.72 12.92 -11.93
C PHE A 83 -0.56 13.21 -11.14
N VAL A 84 -0.69 12.76 -9.89
CA VAL A 84 -1.93 12.84 -9.09
C VAL A 84 -2.45 14.26 -8.86
N ALA A 85 -1.58 15.26 -8.91
CA ALA A 85 -1.94 16.66 -8.74
C ALA A 85 -2.35 17.32 -10.06
N ALA A 86 -1.49 17.20 -11.09
CA ALA A 86 -1.66 17.94 -12.35
C ALA A 86 -2.48 17.18 -13.40
N ARG A 87 -2.35 15.85 -13.47
CA ARG A 87 -2.90 14.99 -14.54
C ARG A 87 -3.47 13.68 -13.95
N PRO A 88 -4.60 13.74 -13.20
CA PRO A 88 -5.21 12.60 -12.53
C PRO A 88 -5.69 11.51 -13.49
N GLY A 89 -6.03 11.83 -14.75
CA GLY A 89 -6.27 10.80 -15.77
C GLY A 89 -5.04 9.95 -16.09
N ILE A 90 -3.86 10.58 -16.24
CA ILE A 90 -2.59 9.86 -16.43
C ILE A 90 -2.23 9.09 -15.16
N ALA A 91 -2.39 9.69 -13.97
CA ALA A 91 -2.16 8.99 -12.72
C ALA A 91 -3.03 7.74 -12.60
N SER A 92 -4.32 7.86 -12.94
CA SER A 92 -5.27 6.75 -12.97
C SER A 92 -4.85 5.65 -13.95
N ALA A 93 -4.43 6.02 -15.17
CA ALA A 93 -3.92 5.07 -16.15
C ALA A 93 -2.69 4.31 -15.63
N VAL A 94 -1.70 5.01 -15.06
CA VAL A 94 -0.49 4.38 -14.50
C VAL A 94 -0.81 3.48 -13.31
N PHE A 95 -1.69 3.91 -12.39
CA PHE A 95 -2.16 3.05 -11.30
C PHE A 95 -2.93 1.84 -11.81
N THR A 96 -3.67 1.97 -12.92
CA THR A 96 -4.40 0.85 -13.54
C THR A 96 -3.45 -0.14 -14.21
N VAL A 97 -2.38 0.33 -14.87
CA VAL A 97 -1.30 -0.54 -15.36
C VAL A 97 -0.69 -1.32 -14.18
N ALA A 98 -0.37 -0.64 -13.09
CA ALA A 98 0.14 -1.30 -11.88
C ALA A 98 -0.87 -2.30 -11.30
N ALA A 99 -2.17 -1.99 -11.33
CA ALA A 99 -3.25 -2.86 -10.88
C ALA A 99 -3.38 -4.15 -11.70
N TRP A 100 -3.15 -4.07 -13.01
CA TRP A 100 -3.12 -5.24 -13.90
C TRP A 100 -1.83 -6.08 -13.76
N ILE A 101 -0.78 -5.54 -13.13
CA ILE A 101 0.39 -6.33 -12.71
C ILE A 101 0.10 -7.01 -11.36
N LYS A 102 -0.49 -6.26 -10.41
CA LYS A 102 -0.90 -6.74 -9.10
C LYS A 102 -2.05 -5.88 -8.61
N VAL A 103 -3.14 -6.46 -8.10
CA VAL A 103 -4.43 -5.75 -7.92
C VAL A 103 -4.40 -4.56 -6.94
N TRP A 104 -3.51 -4.54 -5.95
CA TRP A 104 -3.55 -3.55 -4.85
C TRP A 104 -3.55 -2.05 -5.25
N PRO A 105 -2.85 -1.58 -6.31
CA PRO A 105 -2.89 -0.18 -6.75
C PRO A 105 -4.25 0.27 -7.29
N ALA A 106 -5.19 -0.66 -7.55
CA ALA A 106 -6.58 -0.30 -7.85
C ALA A 106 -7.20 0.55 -6.72
N ALA A 107 -6.76 0.35 -5.47
CA ALA A 107 -7.15 1.18 -4.35
C ALA A 107 -6.80 2.67 -4.58
N LEU A 108 -5.66 2.96 -5.22
CA LEU A 108 -5.22 4.33 -5.52
C LEU A 108 -6.09 4.99 -6.59
N VAL A 109 -6.56 4.22 -7.57
CA VAL A 109 -7.58 4.68 -8.53
C VAL A 109 -8.87 5.03 -7.78
N GLY A 110 -9.27 4.19 -6.82
CA GLY A 110 -10.40 4.44 -5.93
C GLY A 110 -10.26 5.77 -5.16
N VAL A 111 -9.09 6.06 -4.60
CA VAL A 111 -8.81 7.35 -3.93
C VAL A 111 -9.01 8.52 -4.89
N LEU A 112 -8.46 8.45 -6.10
CA LEU A 112 -8.63 9.50 -7.11
C LEU A 112 -10.11 9.67 -7.48
N PHE A 113 -10.83 8.59 -7.73
CA PHE A 113 -12.25 8.62 -8.07
C PHE A 113 -13.10 9.25 -6.96
N VAL A 114 -12.87 8.86 -5.70
CA VAL A 114 -13.62 9.36 -4.54
C VAL A 114 -13.38 10.86 -4.35
N LEU A 115 -12.11 11.30 -4.38
CA LEU A 115 -11.72 12.64 -3.94
C LEU A 115 -11.59 13.67 -5.07
N ARG A 116 -11.26 13.29 -6.30
CA ARG A 116 -11.10 14.21 -7.44
C ARG A 116 -12.42 14.48 -8.17
N ARG A 117 -13.46 14.89 -7.44
CA ARG A 117 -14.84 15.03 -7.97
C ARG A 117 -14.96 15.79 -9.30
N GLY A 118 -14.27 16.92 -9.44
CA GLY A 118 -14.28 17.73 -10.67
C GLY A 118 -13.48 17.16 -11.85
N ARG A 119 -12.71 16.08 -11.64
CA ARG A 119 -11.87 15.43 -12.66
C ARG A 119 -12.11 13.92 -12.74
N ARG A 120 -13.28 13.46 -12.26
CA ARG A 120 -13.66 12.04 -12.25
C ARG A 120 -13.69 11.45 -13.66
N VAL A 121 -14.17 12.21 -14.64
CA VAL A 121 -14.21 11.77 -16.04
C VAL A 121 -12.81 11.43 -16.53
N GLU A 122 -11.80 12.24 -16.21
CA GLU A 122 -10.41 11.93 -16.58
C GLU A 122 -9.88 10.67 -15.89
N VAL A 123 -10.18 10.50 -14.60
CA VAL A 123 -9.77 9.31 -13.82
C VAL A 123 -10.40 8.05 -14.41
N VAL A 124 -11.70 8.11 -14.68
CA VAL A 124 -12.46 7.02 -15.30
C VAL A 124 -11.92 6.74 -16.70
N ALA A 125 -11.74 7.75 -17.55
CA ALA A 125 -11.20 7.59 -18.89
C ALA A 125 -9.80 6.94 -18.88
N GLY A 126 -8.90 7.36 -17.98
CA GLY A 126 -7.58 6.76 -17.85
C GLY A 126 -7.64 5.28 -17.46
N ALA A 127 -8.49 4.93 -16.48
CA ALA A 127 -8.66 3.55 -16.03
C ALA A 127 -9.32 2.66 -17.10
N PHE A 128 -10.41 3.14 -17.71
CA PHE A 128 -11.13 2.41 -18.76
C PHE A 128 -10.29 2.22 -20.02
N THR A 129 -9.48 3.22 -20.40
CA THR A 129 -8.58 3.10 -21.56
C THR A 129 -7.57 1.97 -21.35
N VAL A 130 -6.87 1.96 -20.21
CA VAL A 130 -5.88 0.92 -19.92
C VAL A 130 -6.55 -0.44 -19.80
N THR A 131 -7.64 -0.54 -19.02
CA THR A 131 -8.36 -1.80 -18.86
C THR A 131 -8.92 -2.31 -20.19
N GLY A 132 -9.50 -1.45 -21.01
CA GLY A 132 -10.01 -1.82 -22.33
C GLY A 132 -8.91 -2.36 -23.25
N LEU A 133 -7.73 -1.73 -23.26
CA LEU A 133 -6.59 -2.22 -24.03
C LEU A 133 -6.07 -3.57 -23.52
N VAL A 134 -5.93 -3.73 -22.20
CA VAL A 134 -5.46 -4.98 -21.59
C VAL A 134 -6.45 -6.12 -21.88
N VAL A 135 -7.74 -5.89 -21.67
CA VAL A 135 -8.80 -6.88 -21.94
C VAL A 135 -8.88 -7.19 -23.43
N LEU A 136 -8.81 -6.19 -24.31
CA LEU A 136 -8.82 -6.40 -25.75
C LEU A 136 -7.66 -7.30 -26.19
N VAL A 137 -6.45 -7.01 -25.74
CA VAL A 137 -5.27 -7.84 -26.03
C VAL A 137 -5.49 -9.26 -25.50
N ASP A 138 -5.86 -9.43 -24.23
CA ASP A 138 -6.08 -10.75 -23.65
C ASP A 138 -7.13 -11.58 -24.40
N VAL A 139 -8.26 -10.97 -24.76
CA VAL A 139 -9.33 -11.62 -25.55
C VAL A 139 -8.83 -12.03 -26.93
N LEU A 140 -8.06 -11.17 -27.62
CA LEU A 140 -7.48 -11.49 -28.92
C LEU A 140 -6.48 -12.66 -28.87
N PHE A 141 -5.85 -12.88 -27.72
CA PHE A 141 -4.97 -14.04 -27.46
C PHE A 141 -5.70 -15.23 -26.80
N GLY A 142 -7.04 -15.20 -26.70
CA GLY A 142 -7.85 -16.31 -26.21
C GLY A 142 -8.02 -16.38 -24.69
N GLY A 143 -7.61 -15.35 -23.94
CA GLY A 143 -7.66 -15.33 -22.47
C GLY A 143 -9.03 -15.03 -21.86
N ALA A 144 -10.07 -14.80 -22.68
CA ALA A 144 -11.39 -14.34 -22.25
C ALA A 144 -12.00 -15.14 -21.07
N ALA A 145 -11.87 -16.48 -21.09
CA ALA A 145 -12.39 -17.35 -20.04
C ALA A 145 -11.67 -17.21 -18.69
N HIS A 146 -10.45 -16.67 -18.68
CA HIS A 146 -9.58 -16.56 -17.51
C HIS A 146 -9.43 -15.14 -16.98
N LEU A 147 -10.04 -14.14 -17.63
CA LEU A 147 -9.92 -12.72 -17.30
C LEU A 147 -10.16 -12.40 -15.81
N LEU A 148 -11.08 -13.11 -15.16
CA LEU A 148 -11.49 -12.87 -13.76
C LEU A 148 -11.10 -14.00 -12.82
N SER A 149 -10.31 -14.99 -13.26
CA SER A 149 -9.97 -16.18 -12.46
C SER A 149 -9.27 -15.82 -11.14
N PHE A 150 -8.41 -14.80 -11.17
CA PHE A 150 -7.68 -14.31 -9.99
C PHE A 150 -8.59 -13.79 -8.86
N ILE A 151 -9.84 -13.42 -9.17
CA ILE A 151 -10.85 -12.99 -8.17
C ILE A 151 -11.35 -14.21 -7.40
N GLY A 152 -11.69 -15.29 -8.11
CA GLY A 152 -12.21 -16.53 -7.50
C GLY A 152 -11.19 -17.21 -6.59
N GLU A 153 -9.91 -17.14 -6.94
CA GLU A 153 -8.79 -17.74 -6.20
C GLU A 153 -8.52 -17.13 -4.82
N GLN A 154 -9.23 -16.06 -4.42
CA GLN A 154 -9.15 -15.51 -3.06
C GLN A 154 -10.08 -16.21 -2.06
N THR A 155 -11.06 -16.97 -2.55
CA THR A 155 -12.04 -17.70 -1.73
C THR A 155 -11.40 -18.96 -1.14
N GLY A 156 -11.80 -19.34 0.07
CA GLY A 156 -11.36 -20.60 0.69
C GLY A 156 -9.99 -20.55 1.40
N ARG A 157 -9.16 -19.52 1.19
CA ARG A 157 -7.86 -19.39 1.87
C ARG A 157 -8.00 -19.24 3.39
N GLY A 158 -7.12 -19.89 4.15
CA GLY A 158 -7.02 -19.75 5.60
C GLY A 158 -6.15 -18.57 6.01
N LEU A 159 -5.60 -18.64 7.23
CA LEU A 159 -4.74 -17.61 7.80
C LEU A 159 -3.29 -17.90 7.45
N GLN A 160 -2.70 -17.11 6.58
CA GLN A 160 -1.27 -17.20 6.31
C GLN A 160 -0.46 -16.68 7.49
N ILE A 161 0.65 -17.37 7.79
CA ILE A 161 1.44 -17.16 9.01
C ILE A 161 1.97 -15.72 9.13
N GLU A 162 2.21 -15.02 8.01
CA GLU A 162 2.71 -13.65 8.03
C GLU A 162 1.61 -12.60 8.20
N SER A 163 0.34 -12.98 8.17
CA SER A 163 -0.78 -12.04 8.32
C SER A 163 -0.92 -11.56 9.76
N PRO A 164 -1.34 -10.30 10.00
CA PRO A 164 -1.58 -9.83 11.36
C PRO A 164 -2.65 -10.64 12.11
N LEU A 165 -3.67 -11.13 11.40
CA LEU A 165 -4.73 -11.98 11.96
C LEU A 165 -4.22 -13.35 12.41
N ALA A 166 -3.15 -13.87 11.83
CA ALA A 166 -2.52 -15.13 12.24
C ALA A 166 -1.72 -15.04 13.54
N THR A 167 -1.29 -13.83 13.94
CA THR A 167 -0.37 -13.62 15.08
C THR A 167 -0.79 -14.34 16.37
N PRO A 168 -2.06 -14.25 16.83
CA PRO A 168 -2.47 -14.93 18.06
C PRO A 168 -2.36 -16.47 17.96
N PHE A 169 -2.64 -17.02 16.78
CA PHE A 169 -2.62 -18.46 16.53
C PHE A 169 -1.19 -19.01 16.41
N LEU A 170 -0.25 -18.20 15.91
CA LEU A 170 1.18 -18.55 15.95
C LEU A 170 1.71 -18.64 17.38
N TRP A 171 1.28 -17.72 18.25
CA TRP A 171 1.61 -17.80 19.68
C TRP A 171 0.94 -18.98 20.37
N ALA A 172 -0.30 -19.33 19.98
CA ALA A 172 -0.96 -20.54 20.46
C ALA A 172 -0.17 -21.80 20.04
N ALA A 173 0.32 -21.85 18.79
CA ALA A 173 1.16 -22.94 18.31
C ALA A 173 2.49 -23.00 19.06
N ALA A 174 3.17 -21.87 19.29
CA ALA A 174 4.39 -21.80 20.11
C ALA A 174 4.17 -22.24 21.57
N ALA A 175 2.96 -21.99 22.11
CA ALA A 175 2.55 -22.43 23.44
C ALA A 175 2.04 -23.88 23.47
N HIS A 176 2.11 -24.61 22.36
CA HIS A 176 1.66 -26.00 22.24
C HIS A 176 0.17 -26.19 22.59
N VAL A 177 -0.66 -25.19 22.30
CA VAL A 177 -2.12 -25.32 22.42
C VAL A 177 -2.61 -26.40 21.45
N PRO A 178 -3.51 -27.32 21.87
CA PRO A 178 -4.03 -28.36 20.98
C PRO A 178 -4.59 -27.78 19.67
N GLU A 179 -4.36 -28.48 18.55
CA GLU A 179 -4.80 -28.12 17.20
C GLU A 179 -4.16 -26.87 16.58
N ALA A 180 -3.35 -26.12 17.34
CA ALA A 180 -2.61 -24.96 16.83
C ALA A 180 -1.26 -25.40 16.25
N ALA A 181 -1.11 -25.28 14.94
CA ALA A 181 0.10 -25.67 14.24
C ALA A 181 0.31 -24.84 12.97
N VAL A 182 1.57 -24.66 12.58
CA VAL A 182 1.92 -24.21 11.24
C VAL A 182 1.88 -25.41 10.31
N PHE A 183 1.23 -25.28 9.16
CA PHE A 183 1.17 -26.32 8.13
C PHE A 183 1.34 -25.71 6.73
N TYR A 184 1.70 -26.56 5.77
CA TYR A 184 1.83 -26.16 4.38
C TYR A 184 0.58 -26.60 3.60
N ASP A 185 -0.14 -25.64 3.03
CA ASP A 185 -1.26 -25.92 2.15
C ASP A 185 -0.74 -26.26 0.74
N GLN A 186 -1.06 -27.46 0.25
CA GLN A 186 -0.59 -27.97 -1.04
C GLN A 186 -1.43 -27.50 -2.24
N GLU A 187 -2.64 -26.99 -2.02
CA GLU A 187 -3.51 -26.50 -3.09
C GLU A 187 -3.12 -25.08 -3.50
N ILE A 188 -2.87 -24.22 -2.51
CA ILE A 188 -2.51 -22.80 -2.74
C ILE A 188 -1.01 -22.51 -2.53
N LEU A 189 -0.23 -23.52 -2.15
CA LEU A 189 1.23 -23.49 -2.01
C LEU A 189 1.75 -22.44 -1.02
N THR A 190 1.09 -22.33 0.15
CA THR A 190 1.46 -21.36 1.19
C THR A 190 1.44 -21.94 2.60
N PHE A 191 2.22 -21.34 3.50
CA PHE A 191 2.17 -21.69 4.91
C PHE A 191 1.01 -20.99 5.61
N GLU A 192 0.23 -21.78 6.33
CA GLU A 192 -0.92 -21.33 7.11
C GLU A 192 -0.80 -21.77 8.57
N VAL A 193 -1.63 -21.19 9.43
CA VAL A 193 -1.76 -21.57 10.83
C VAL A 193 -3.15 -22.11 11.11
N SER A 194 -3.21 -23.27 11.76
CA SER A 194 -4.43 -23.89 12.27
C SER A 194 -4.64 -23.54 13.76
N GLY A 195 -5.82 -23.87 14.28
CA GLY A 195 -6.17 -23.69 15.69
C GLY A 195 -7.62 -23.26 15.88
N ALA A 196 -8.11 -23.40 17.11
CA ALA A 196 -9.47 -23.03 17.46
C ALA A 196 -9.74 -21.54 17.13
N GLY A 197 -10.70 -21.28 16.25
CA GLY A 197 -11.09 -19.92 15.83
C GLY A 197 -10.38 -19.37 14.58
N THR A 198 -9.40 -20.08 14.01
CA THR A 198 -8.74 -19.66 12.76
C THR A 198 -9.72 -19.51 11.60
N ALA A 199 -10.66 -20.44 11.44
CA ALA A 199 -11.71 -20.37 10.43
C ALA A 199 -12.62 -19.13 10.59
N VAL A 200 -12.96 -18.77 11.83
CA VAL A 200 -13.77 -17.58 12.12
C VAL A 200 -12.98 -16.31 11.80
N ALA A 201 -11.71 -16.23 12.23
CA ALA A 201 -10.85 -15.09 11.91
C ALA A 201 -10.64 -14.94 10.40
N ALA A 202 -10.46 -16.03 9.66
CA ALA A 202 -10.40 -16.03 8.20
C ALA A 202 -11.72 -15.56 7.56
N ALA A 203 -12.87 -16.02 8.06
CA ALA A 203 -14.18 -15.60 7.56
C ALA A 203 -14.48 -14.11 7.82
N LEU A 204 -14.03 -13.57 8.96
CA LEU A 204 -14.23 -12.17 9.35
C LEU A 204 -13.25 -11.20 8.68
N SER A 205 -12.15 -11.69 8.10
CA SER A 205 -11.14 -10.87 7.43
C SER A 205 -11.73 -9.96 6.35
N THR A 206 -12.45 -10.53 5.37
CA THR A 206 -13.01 -9.75 4.25
C THR A 206 -14.11 -8.77 4.70
N PRO A 207 -15.08 -9.15 5.55
CA PRO A 207 -16.03 -8.20 6.12
C PRO A 207 -15.37 -7.05 6.89
N LEU A 208 -14.37 -7.36 7.74
CA LEU A 208 -13.62 -6.35 8.49
C LEU A 208 -12.92 -5.36 7.54
N MET A 209 -12.25 -5.87 6.51
CA MET A 209 -11.61 -5.05 5.48
C MET A 209 -12.61 -4.12 4.80
N ALA A 210 -13.78 -4.64 4.42
CA ALA A 210 -14.84 -3.85 3.78
C ALA A 210 -15.33 -2.73 4.70
N VAL A 211 -15.56 -3.02 5.99
CA VAL A 211 -15.95 -2.01 6.99
C VAL A 211 -14.89 -0.92 7.11
N VAL A 212 -13.61 -1.28 7.24
CA VAL A 212 -12.50 -0.31 7.35
C VAL A 212 -12.42 0.59 6.11
N VAL A 213 -12.54 0.02 4.92
CA VAL A 213 -12.55 0.77 3.65
C VAL A 213 -13.74 1.74 3.59
N VAL A 214 -14.95 1.28 3.90
CA VAL A 214 -16.17 2.11 3.90
C VAL A 214 -16.04 3.26 4.91
N VAL A 215 -15.61 2.97 6.14
CA VAL A 215 -15.37 3.99 7.17
C VAL A 215 -14.32 5.00 6.69
N GLY A 216 -13.23 4.54 6.09
CA GLY A 216 -12.20 5.41 5.52
C GLY A 216 -12.75 6.35 4.45
N VAL A 217 -13.56 5.84 3.51
CA VAL A 217 -14.23 6.65 2.48
C VAL A 217 -15.16 7.68 3.10
N VAL A 218 -16.02 7.26 4.04
CA VAL A 218 -16.97 8.16 4.72
C VAL A 218 -16.21 9.28 5.44
N LEU A 219 -15.20 8.95 6.24
CA LEU A 219 -14.39 9.95 6.96
C LEU A 219 -13.67 10.90 6.00
N ALA A 220 -13.10 10.40 4.91
CA ALA A 220 -12.43 11.23 3.91
C ALA A 220 -13.41 12.18 3.20
N LEU A 221 -14.60 11.71 2.85
CA LEU A 221 -15.65 12.54 2.25
C LEU A 221 -16.18 13.58 3.23
N LEU A 222 -16.38 13.22 4.49
CA LEU A 222 -16.77 14.15 5.55
C LEU A 222 -15.71 15.23 5.77
N ALA A 223 -14.43 14.85 5.85
CA ALA A 223 -13.33 15.79 5.99
C ALA A 223 -13.27 16.80 4.84
N VAL A 224 -13.41 16.33 3.59
CA VAL A 224 -13.43 17.24 2.43
C VAL A 224 -14.66 18.15 2.45
N ARG A 225 -15.83 17.62 2.81
CA ARG A 225 -17.07 18.40 2.92
C ARG A 225 -16.99 19.49 3.98
N THR A 226 -16.27 19.25 5.07
CA THR A 226 -16.07 20.23 6.16
C THR A 226 -14.87 21.16 5.92
N GLY A 227 -14.25 21.12 4.73
CA GLY A 227 -13.26 22.10 4.28
C GLY A 227 -11.80 21.62 4.30
N ALA A 228 -11.51 20.36 4.61
CA ALA A 228 -10.17 19.81 4.46
C ALA A 228 -9.77 19.76 2.97
N ARG A 229 -8.52 20.12 2.67
CA ARG A 229 -8.02 20.09 1.29
C ARG A 229 -7.87 18.65 0.80
N GLN A 230 -8.39 18.36 -0.40
CA GLN A 230 -8.28 17.03 -1.03
C GLN A 230 -6.83 16.54 -1.12
N SER A 231 -5.86 17.43 -1.35
CA SER A 231 -4.43 17.09 -1.40
C SER A 231 -3.88 16.59 -0.06
N GLN A 232 -4.50 16.96 1.06
CA GLN A 232 -4.12 16.48 2.40
C GLN A 232 -4.85 15.19 2.79
N VAL A 233 -6.06 14.98 2.28
CA VAL A 233 -6.90 13.80 2.58
C VAL A 233 -6.50 12.60 1.71
N ALA A 234 -6.20 12.81 0.43
CA ALA A 234 -5.91 11.75 -0.52
C ALA A 234 -4.77 10.80 -0.13
N PRO A 235 -3.56 11.27 0.26
CA PRO A 235 -2.49 10.36 0.67
C PRO A 235 -2.83 9.58 1.95
N VAL A 236 -3.65 10.16 2.85
CA VAL A 236 -4.09 9.48 4.09
C VAL A 236 -5.10 8.38 3.76
N LEU A 237 -6.04 8.64 2.86
CA LEU A 237 -6.98 7.62 2.39
C LEU A 237 -6.26 6.50 1.63
N ALA A 238 -5.25 6.84 0.80
CA ALA A 238 -4.41 5.87 0.13
C ALA A 238 -3.65 4.99 1.14
N LEU A 239 -3.08 5.59 2.18
CA LEU A 239 -2.42 4.86 3.26
C LEU A 239 -3.40 3.95 4.00
N LEU A 240 -4.60 4.44 4.30
CA LEU A 240 -5.65 3.65 4.96
C LEU A 240 -6.03 2.44 4.12
N PHE A 241 -6.24 2.60 2.81
CA PHE A 241 -6.59 1.47 1.94
C PHE A 241 -5.48 0.43 1.87
N VAL A 242 -4.22 0.85 1.70
CA VAL A 242 -3.08 -0.08 1.71
C VAL A 242 -2.96 -0.78 3.06
N ALA A 243 -3.05 -0.02 4.16
CA ALA A 243 -2.98 -0.58 5.50
C ALA A 243 -4.14 -1.55 5.78
N ALA A 244 -5.35 -1.27 5.29
CA ALA A 244 -6.50 -2.15 5.42
C ALA A 244 -6.30 -3.47 4.65
N LEU A 245 -5.83 -3.39 3.39
CA LEU A 245 -5.52 -4.55 2.54
C LEU A 245 -4.46 -5.49 3.14
N ILE A 246 -3.71 -5.03 4.13
CA ILE A 246 -2.64 -5.78 4.80
C ILE A 246 -3.11 -6.20 6.20
N ALA A 247 -3.43 -5.23 7.06
CA ALA A 247 -3.71 -5.45 8.48
C ALA A 247 -5.00 -6.25 8.76
N THR A 248 -5.95 -6.23 7.84
CA THR A 248 -7.23 -6.96 7.98
C THR A 248 -7.31 -8.18 7.09
N ASN A 249 -6.25 -8.51 6.36
CA ASN A 249 -6.24 -9.58 5.38
C ASN A 249 -5.75 -10.89 6.01
N LYS A 250 -6.46 -11.98 5.72
CA LYS A 250 -6.07 -13.35 6.09
C LYS A 250 -4.88 -13.86 5.29
N VAL A 251 -4.69 -13.34 4.08
CA VAL A 251 -3.55 -13.62 3.21
C VAL A 251 -2.48 -12.56 3.50
N GLY A 252 -1.34 -12.99 4.04
CA GLY A 252 -0.23 -12.12 4.41
C GLY A 252 1.01 -12.48 3.61
N SER A 253 1.77 -11.49 3.17
CA SER A 253 3.04 -11.74 2.49
C SER A 253 4.06 -10.65 2.79
N PRO A 254 5.35 -11.00 3.00
CA PRO A 254 6.42 -10.03 3.24
C PRO A 254 6.51 -8.92 2.17
N GLN A 255 6.15 -9.24 0.93
CA GLN A 255 6.18 -8.27 -0.18
C GLN A 255 5.13 -7.17 -0.09
N TYR A 256 4.08 -7.32 0.74
CA TYR A 256 3.05 -6.29 0.90
C TYR A 256 3.56 -5.03 1.58
N ILE A 257 4.66 -5.12 2.34
CA ILE A 257 5.29 -3.96 2.97
C ILE A 257 5.73 -2.94 1.94
N GLY A 258 6.16 -3.40 0.76
CA GLY A 258 6.50 -2.53 -0.36
C GLY A 258 5.36 -1.58 -0.76
N TRP A 259 4.10 -1.99 -0.58
CA TRP A 259 2.94 -1.20 -0.99
C TRP A 259 2.81 0.11 -0.21
N PHE A 260 3.24 0.14 1.05
CA PHE A 260 3.22 1.36 1.88
C PHE A 260 4.07 2.49 1.30
N ALA A 261 5.07 2.18 0.47
CA ALA A 261 5.93 3.19 -0.12
C ALA A 261 5.16 4.22 -0.96
N VAL A 262 4.14 3.78 -1.71
CA VAL A 262 3.37 4.66 -2.59
C VAL A 262 2.57 5.72 -1.83
N PRO A 263 1.69 5.39 -0.86
CA PRO A 263 0.98 6.39 -0.08
C PRO A 263 1.90 7.23 0.81
N VAL A 264 3.01 6.67 1.33
CA VAL A 264 4.00 7.44 2.08
C VAL A 264 4.65 8.51 1.20
N VAL A 265 5.16 8.12 0.03
CA VAL A 265 5.74 9.06 -0.95
C VAL A 265 4.71 10.08 -1.38
N TRP A 266 3.48 9.67 -1.67
CA TRP A 266 2.39 10.59 -1.99
C TRP A 266 2.19 11.61 -0.86
N GLY A 267 2.13 11.17 0.39
CA GLY A 267 2.01 12.04 1.55
C GLY A 267 3.17 13.02 1.72
N LEU A 268 4.41 12.59 1.45
CA LEU A 268 5.61 13.42 1.50
C LEU A 268 5.63 14.49 0.40
N VAL A 269 5.10 14.21 -0.79
CA VAL A 269 5.11 15.16 -1.93
C VAL A 269 3.84 15.99 -2.06
N ALA A 270 2.79 15.72 -1.28
CA ALA A 270 1.51 16.44 -1.32
C ALA A 270 1.53 17.85 -0.66
N GLY A 271 2.72 18.44 -0.49
CA GLY A 271 2.94 19.77 0.08
C GLY A 271 3.43 19.75 1.53
N ARG A 272 4.01 20.87 1.98
CA ARG A 272 4.77 20.95 3.26
C ARG A 272 3.99 20.46 4.49
N GLY A 273 2.71 20.84 4.61
CA GLY A 273 1.88 20.40 5.73
C GLY A 273 1.54 18.90 5.70
N SER A 274 1.44 18.30 4.51
CA SER A 274 1.29 16.85 4.37
C SER A 274 2.60 16.13 4.68
N ALA A 275 3.73 16.66 4.18
CA ALA A 275 5.05 16.10 4.44
C ALA A 275 5.36 15.98 5.93
N TRP A 276 5.06 17.02 6.73
CA TRP A 276 5.26 17.01 8.19
C TRP A 276 4.48 15.89 8.85
N ARG A 277 3.25 15.67 8.39
CA ARG A 277 2.37 14.64 8.92
C ARG A 277 2.86 13.23 8.56
N PHE A 278 3.40 13.05 7.36
CA PHE A 278 3.85 11.74 6.88
C PHE A 278 5.27 11.37 7.31
N LEU A 279 6.06 12.30 7.84
CA LEU A 279 7.43 12.02 8.26
C LEU A 279 7.53 10.92 9.34
N PRO A 280 6.70 10.89 10.40
CA PRO A 280 6.71 9.79 11.36
C PRO A 280 6.33 8.45 10.73
N VAL A 281 5.39 8.45 9.77
CA VAL A 281 5.00 7.21 9.05
C VAL A 281 6.16 6.75 8.17
N ALA A 282 6.79 7.66 7.43
CA ALA A 282 7.96 7.36 6.61
C ALA A 282 9.11 6.80 7.45
N ALA A 283 9.34 7.34 8.64
CA ALA A 283 10.33 6.85 9.59
C ALA A 283 9.95 5.47 10.14
N ALA A 284 8.68 5.22 10.47
CA ALA A 284 8.18 3.94 10.96
C ALA A 284 8.24 2.82 9.91
N MET A 285 8.10 3.14 8.62
CA MET A 285 8.14 2.14 7.55
C MET A 285 9.55 1.59 7.28
N LEU A 286 10.62 2.29 7.68
CA LEU A 286 11.98 1.77 7.58
C LEU A 286 12.23 0.55 8.49
N PRO A 287 11.99 0.62 9.83
CA PRO A 287 12.08 -0.56 10.67
C PRO A 287 11.03 -1.61 10.32
N THR A 288 9.81 -1.25 9.89
CA THR A 288 8.84 -2.26 9.40
C THR A 288 9.40 -3.06 8.23
N ALA A 289 10.04 -2.40 7.25
CA ALA A 289 10.70 -3.07 6.13
C ALA A 289 11.87 -3.95 6.60
N PHE A 290 12.71 -3.45 7.50
CA PHE A 290 13.84 -4.21 8.05
C PHE A 290 13.40 -5.45 8.85
N LEU A 291 12.41 -5.31 9.74
CA LEU A 291 11.84 -6.44 10.50
C LEU A 291 11.24 -7.49 9.55
N THR A 292 10.68 -7.04 8.42
CA THR A 292 10.16 -7.93 7.39
C THR A 292 11.27 -8.70 6.69
N GLN A 293 12.39 -8.05 6.36
CA GLN A 293 13.58 -8.71 5.83
C GLN A 293 14.15 -9.74 6.82
N LEU A 294 14.14 -9.44 8.13
CA LEU A 294 14.56 -10.38 9.17
C LEU A 294 13.66 -11.61 9.19
N VAL A 295 12.34 -11.44 9.10
CA VAL A 295 11.38 -12.55 9.02
C VAL A 295 11.58 -13.36 7.73
N TYR A 296 11.57 -12.70 6.58
CA TYR A 296 11.78 -13.31 5.28
C TYR A 296 12.73 -12.47 4.42
N PRO A 297 13.78 -13.04 3.84
CA PRO A 297 14.10 -14.47 3.86
C PRO A 297 14.97 -14.93 5.04
N ALA A 298 15.46 -14.02 5.90
CA ALA A 298 16.61 -14.34 6.77
C ALA A 298 16.37 -15.43 7.82
N TYR A 299 15.19 -15.45 8.46
CA TYR A 299 14.87 -16.39 9.54
C TYR A 299 13.53 -17.10 9.35
N TYR A 300 13.14 -17.33 8.09
CA TYR A 300 11.81 -17.85 7.78
C TYR A 300 11.56 -19.24 8.37
N ASP A 301 12.55 -20.13 8.32
CA ASP A 301 12.48 -21.46 8.91
C ASP A 301 12.16 -21.43 10.41
N GLN A 302 12.62 -20.39 11.11
CA GLN A 302 12.37 -20.23 12.54
C GLN A 302 10.93 -19.79 12.82
N VAL A 303 10.27 -19.11 11.87
CA VAL A 303 8.83 -18.83 11.93
C VAL A 303 8.03 -20.11 11.74
N LEU A 304 8.47 -20.97 10.80
CA LEU A 304 7.85 -22.28 10.58
C LEU A 304 7.96 -23.17 11.82
N MET A 305 9.10 -23.10 12.51
CA MET A 305 9.34 -23.75 13.81
C MET A 305 8.73 -23.01 15.01
N VAL A 306 7.95 -21.95 14.78
CA VAL A 306 7.28 -21.13 15.80
C VAL A 306 8.20 -20.66 16.94
N GLN A 307 9.46 -20.33 16.62
CA GLN A 307 10.42 -19.91 17.64
C GLN A 307 10.03 -18.55 18.26
N PRO A 308 9.96 -18.43 19.60
CA PRO A 308 9.41 -17.24 20.26
C PRO A 308 10.06 -15.92 19.85
N TRP A 309 11.38 -15.88 19.67
CA TRP A 309 12.08 -14.62 19.38
C TRP A 309 11.70 -14.05 18.00
N ILE A 310 11.57 -14.88 16.96
CA ILE A 310 11.17 -14.42 15.63
C ILE A 310 9.67 -14.14 15.58
N LEU A 311 8.86 -14.84 16.39
CA LEU A 311 7.45 -14.48 16.60
C LEU A 311 7.30 -13.12 17.27
N VAL A 312 8.19 -12.71 18.18
CA VAL A 312 8.23 -11.33 18.71
C VAL A 312 8.53 -10.34 17.58
N VAL A 313 9.53 -10.59 16.74
CA VAL A 313 9.87 -9.73 15.59
C VAL A 313 8.67 -9.59 14.65
N LEU A 314 8.02 -10.70 14.30
CA LEU A 314 6.82 -10.74 13.47
C LEU A 314 5.65 -9.99 14.13
N SER A 315 5.44 -10.17 15.43
CA SER A 315 4.39 -9.49 16.20
C SER A 315 4.61 -7.97 16.22
N VAL A 316 5.85 -7.51 16.42
CA VAL A 316 6.19 -6.08 16.36
C VAL A 316 5.94 -5.53 14.96
N ARG A 317 6.34 -6.26 13.91
CA ARG A 317 6.09 -5.88 12.51
C ARG A 317 4.58 -5.74 12.24
N ASN A 318 3.79 -6.74 12.62
CA ASN A 318 2.33 -6.73 12.45
C ASN A 318 1.67 -5.61 13.27
N ALA A 319 2.15 -5.34 14.49
CA ALA A 319 1.67 -4.24 15.31
C ALA A 319 1.93 -2.87 14.66
N LEU A 320 3.07 -2.68 13.98
CA LEU A 320 3.36 -1.45 13.24
C LEU A 320 2.40 -1.23 12.06
N GLU A 321 2.01 -2.29 11.35
CA GLU A 321 1.00 -2.21 10.28
C GLU A 321 -0.37 -1.79 10.80
N VAL A 322 -0.81 -2.42 11.89
CA VAL A 322 -2.07 -2.05 12.57
C VAL A 322 -1.98 -0.62 13.10
N ALA A 323 -0.85 -0.21 13.66
CA ALA A 323 -0.63 1.15 14.14
C ALA A 323 -0.72 2.18 13.01
N VAL A 324 -0.19 1.87 11.81
CA VAL A 324 -0.35 2.73 10.63
C VAL A 324 -1.80 2.82 10.18
N LEU A 325 -2.56 1.72 10.20
CA LEU A 325 -3.98 1.74 9.90
C LEU A 325 -4.75 2.63 10.88
N VAL A 326 -4.55 2.42 12.18
CA VAL A 326 -5.18 3.22 13.24
C VAL A 326 -4.79 4.69 13.10
N TRP A 327 -3.52 4.98 12.83
CA TRP A 327 -3.04 6.34 12.59
C TRP A 327 -3.78 7.00 11.43
N ALA A 328 -3.96 6.30 10.30
CA ALA A 328 -4.66 6.84 9.14
C ALA A 328 -6.13 7.18 9.46
N VAL A 329 -6.82 6.29 10.20
CA VAL A 329 -8.18 6.54 10.70
C VAL A 329 -8.22 7.77 11.61
N VAL A 330 -7.33 7.85 12.60
CA VAL A 330 -7.24 8.98 13.54
C VAL A 330 -6.99 10.30 12.81
N VAL A 331 -6.12 10.31 11.79
CA VAL A 331 -5.85 11.50 10.98
C VAL A 331 -7.10 11.94 10.21
N LEU A 332 -7.84 11.01 9.58
CA LEU A 332 -9.08 11.37 8.88
C LEU A 332 -10.14 11.91 9.84
N VAL A 333 -10.29 11.32 11.03
CA VAL A 333 -11.19 11.84 12.08
C VAL A 333 -10.78 13.25 12.51
N ARG A 334 -9.48 13.50 12.72
CA ARG A 334 -8.96 14.83 13.09
C ARG A 334 -9.23 15.87 12.00
N LEU A 335 -8.98 15.52 10.73
CA LEU A 335 -9.25 16.41 9.58
C LEU A 335 -10.75 16.73 9.47
N TRP A 336 -11.61 15.75 9.71
CA TRP A 336 -13.05 15.95 9.74
C TRP A 336 -13.49 16.90 10.87
N ARG A 337 -13.05 16.64 12.11
CA ARG A 337 -13.39 17.45 13.28
C ARG A 337 -12.88 18.90 13.18
N GLN A 338 -11.68 19.11 12.65
CA GLN A 338 -11.12 20.45 12.42
C GLN A 338 -11.97 21.30 11.49
N GLY A 339 -12.67 20.67 10.54
CA GLY A 339 -13.59 21.37 9.65
C GLY A 339 -14.93 21.76 10.28
N ILE A 340 -15.32 21.13 11.39
CA ILE A 340 -16.58 21.41 12.12
C ILE A 340 -16.35 22.42 13.25
N ALA A 341 -15.13 22.48 13.80
CA ALA A 341 -14.81 23.42 14.87
C ALA A 341 -15.11 24.87 14.43
N PRO A 342 -15.81 25.68 15.26
CA PRO A 342 -16.01 27.09 14.98
C PRO A 342 -14.65 27.72 14.68
N ARG A 343 -14.51 28.36 13.51
CA ARG A 343 -13.32 29.18 13.26
C ARG A 343 -13.35 30.27 14.32
N ALA A 344 -12.57 30.10 15.38
CA ALA A 344 -12.37 31.16 16.36
C ALA A 344 -12.04 32.42 15.54
N SER A 345 -12.91 33.42 15.65
CA SER A 345 -12.75 34.71 15.02
C SER A 345 -11.34 35.15 15.36
N ARG A 346 -10.46 35.19 14.37
CA ARG A 346 -9.19 35.91 14.52
C ARG A 346 -9.59 37.28 15.06
N PRO A 347 -9.08 37.73 16.22
CA PRO A 347 -9.35 39.09 16.67
C PRO A 347 -9.04 39.99 15.47
N ALA A 348 -10.02 40.78 15.05
CA ALA A 348 -9.77 41.82 14.07
C ALA A 348 -8.53 42.57 14.56
N ALA A 349 -7.53 42.70 13.70
CA ALA A 349 -6.39 43.56 14.01
C ALA A 349 -6.98 44.91 14.41
N ASP A 350 -6.73 45.29 15.66
CA ASP A 350 -7.20 46.53 16.24
C ASP A 350 -6.73 47.69 15.34
N PRO A 351 -7.62 48.50 14.75
CA PRO A 351 -7.22 49.64 13.94
C PRO A 351 -6.58 50.77 14.77
N THR A 352 -6.48 50.65 16.09
CA THR A 352 -6.03 51.72 16.97
C THR A 352 -4.52 51.69 17.27
N HIS A 353 -3.71 51.81 16.23
CA HIS A 353 -2.42 52.50 16.37
C HIS A 353 -2.35 53.59 15.30
N ALA A 354 -3.15 54.64 15.52
CA ALA A 354 -2.84 55.95 14.97
C ALA A 354 -1.62 56.46 15.74
N ASP A 355 -0.47 56.51 15.05
CA ASP A 355 0.70 57.23 15.53
C ASP A 355 0.33 58.71 15.69
N PRO A 356 0.50 59.31 16.88
CA PRO A 356 0.39 60.75 17.04
C PRO A 356 1.68 61.40 16.50
N VAL A 357 1.47 62.26 15.51
CA VAL A 357 2.37 63.30 14.99
C VAL A 357 3.45 63.80 15.98
N ALA A 358 4.70 63.89 15.51
CA ALA A 358 5.63 64.93 15.96
C ALA A 358 6.65 65.28 14.86
N ARG A 359 6.40 66.45 14.26
CA ARG A 359 7.31 67.49 13.70
C ARG A 359 8.57 67.09 12.93
#